data_AF-A0AAV5DR24-F1
#
_entry.id   AF-A0AAV5DR24-F1
#
_cell.length_a   1.000
_cell.length_b   1.000
_cell.length_c   1.000
_cell.angle_alpha   90.00
_cell.angle_beta   90.00
_cell.angle_gamma   90.00
#
_symmetry.space_group_name_H-M   'P 1'
#
loop_
_entity.id
_entity.type
_entity.pdbx_description
1 polymer ?
#
loop_
_entity_poly.entity_id
_entity_poly.type
_entity_poly.pdbx_seq_one_letter_code
_entity_poly.pdbx_strand_id
1 'polypeptide(L)'
;MQSLQQNVTSSEMKEMPYENLFVWNTFLTEPIRSRCRNTLWTVALVHGHFKQVKLSIFGREINVVLISRRSRHFAGTRYLKRGVNDHGKVANDVETEQIVFEEEAGSCKGRMSAVVQMRGSIPLFWSQEASRLSPKPDIFVQRYDPTYEATKKHFDDLAQRYGHPIIILNLIKTVEKRPREMMLRREYFNAVGYLNQNLPEERKLRFIHWDFHKFAKRF
;
A
#
# COMPACT_ATOMS: atom_id res chain seq x y z
N MET A 1 3.19 -12.35 -6.00
CA MET A 1 3.19 -11.49 -7.20
C MET A 1 3.94 -10.23 -6.82
N GLN A 2 4.97 -9.87 -7.58
CA GLN A 2 5.87 -8.75 -7.31
C GLN A 2 5.65 -7.62 -8.32
N SER A 3 6.16 -6.43 -8.03
CA SER A 3 6.19 -5.34 -9.01
C SER A 3 7.06 -5.70 -10.21
N LEU A 4 6.90 -4.99 -11.33
CA LEU A 4 7.71 -5.18 -12.52
C LEU A 4 9.20 -5.02 -12.23
N GLN A 5 9.56 -3.98 -11.47
CA GLN A 5 10.95 -3.76 -11.04
C GLN A 5 11.50 -4.99 -10.31
N GLN A 6 10.77 -5.52 -9.33
CA GLN A 6 11.18 -6.69 -8.56
C GLN A 6 11.31 -7.94 -9.46
N ASN A 7 10.35 -8.20 -10.35
CA ASN A 7 10.42 -9.35 -11.26
C ASN A 7 11.63 -9.29 -12.21
N VAL A 8 12.02 -8.09 -12.65
CA VAL A 8 13.15 -7.88 -13.56
C VAL A 8 14.49 -7.96 -12.82
N THR A 9 14.57 -7.46 -11.59
CA THR A 9 15.82 -7.46 -10.80
C THR A 9 16.06 -8.75 -10.02
N SER A 10 15.02 -9.54 -9.73
CA SER A 10 15.12 -10.78 -8.95
C SER A 10 15.58 -11.99 -9.77
N SER A 11 16.47 -11.81 -10.75
CA SER A 11 16.90 -12.81 -11.73
C SER A 11 17.43 -14.13 -11.12
N GLU A 12 17.77 -14.14 -9.83
CA GLU A 12 18.24 -15.33 -9.09
C GLU A 12 17.12 -16.13 -8.39
N MET A 13 15.93 -15.56 -8.17
CA MET A 13 14.81 -16.28 -7.55
C MET A 13 14.03 -17.06 -8.61
N LYS A 14 14.40 -18.33 -8.82
CA LYS A 14 13.68 -19.26 -9.72
C LYS A 14 12.21 -19.50 -9.32
N GLU A 15 11.84 -19.20 -8.08
CA GLU A 15 10.49 -19.41 -7.56
C GLU A 15 9.93 -18.11 -6.97
N MET A 16 8.68 -17.78 -7.31
CA MET A 16 7.98 -16.67 -6.68
C MET A 16 7.93 -16.89 -5.16
N PRO A 17 8.29 -15.90 -4.33
CA PRO A 17 8.16 -16.03 -2.89
C PRO A 17 6.68 -16.12 -2.53
N TYR A 18 6.20 -17.33 -2.28
CA TYR A 18 4.80 -17.61 -1.99
C TYR A 18 4.33 -17.08 -0.62
N GLU A 19 5.26 -16.63 0.22
CA GLU A 19 4.98 -15.86 1.43
C GLU A 19 4.66 -14.38 1.18
N ASN A 20 4.80 -13.92 -0.06
CA ASN A 20 4.55 -12.54 -0.46
C ASN A 20 3.14 -12.07 -0.03
N LEU A 21 3.07 -10.85 0.52
CA LEU A 21 1.87 -10.25 1.08
C LEU A 21 0.69 -10.15 0.09
N PHE A 22 0.94 -10.18 -1.22
CA PHE A 22 -0.07 -10.08 -2.26
C PHE A 22 -0.60 -11.43 -2.75
N VAL A 23 -0.06 -12.55 -2.28
CA VAL A 23 -0.58 -13.89 -2.62
C VAL A 23 -1.81 -14.19 -1.78
N TRP A 24 -2.99 -13.83 -2.29
CA TRP A 24 -4.25 -13.86 -1.55
C TRP A 24 -4.66 -15.27 -1.10
N ASN A 25 -4.42 -16.27 -1.94
CA ASN A 25 -4.76 -17.67 -1.67
C ASN A 25 -3.65 -18.44 -0.93
N THR A 26 -2.73 -17.74 -0.24
CA THR A 26 -1.66 -18.39 0.55
C THR A 26 -2.22 -19.40 1.55
N PHE A 27 -3.27 -19.03 2.30
CA PHE A 27 -3.88 -19.92 3.30
C PHE A 27 -4.50 -21.17 2.66
N LEU A 28 -5.22 -21.01 1.55
CA LEU A 28 -5.90 -22.13 0.88
C LEU A 28 -4.93 -23.11 0.22
N THR A 29 -3.77 -22.62 -0.21
CA THR A 29 -2.75 -23.42 -0.90
C THR A 29 -1.71 -24.01 0.04
N GLU A 30 -1.69 -23.60 1.31
CA GLU A 30 -0.73 -24.08 2.32
C GLU A 30 -0.71 -25.61 2.48
N PRO A 31 -1.84 -26.34 2.58
CA PRO A 31 -1.80 -27.80 2.75
C PRO A 31 -1.19 -28.55 1.56
N ILE A 32 -1.42 -28.08 0.33
CA ILE A 32 -0.87 -28.69 -0.88
C ILE A 32 0.64 -28.41 -0.95
N ARG A 33 1.04 -27.16 -0.69
CA ARG A 33 2.45 -26.76 -0.71
C ARG A 33 3.27 -27.47 0.36
N SER A 34 2.73 -27.62 1.57
CA SER A 34 3.43 -28.30 2.67
C SER A 34 3.63 -29.79 2.40
N ARG A 35 2.64 -30.46 1.78
CA ARG A 35 2.73 -31.87 1.41
C ARG A 35 3.62 -32.12 0.20
N CYS A 36 3.45 -31.34 -0.87
CA CYS A 36 4.17 -31.54 -2.13
C CYS A 36 5.57 -30.90 -2.12
N ARG A 37 5.86 -30.01 -1.15
CA ARG A 37 7.11 -29.24 -1.04
C ARG A 37 7.50 -28.53 -2.34
N ASN A 38 6.49 -28.11 -3.10
CA ASN A 38 6.65 -27.37 -4.34
C ASN A 38 5.41 -26.52 -4.60
N THR A 39 5.49 -25.69 -5.62
CA THR A 39 4.42 -24.76 -6.01
C THR A 39 3.82 -25.09 -7.37
N LEU A 40 4.17 -26.23 -7.97
CA LEU A 40 3.75 -26.64 -9.32
C LEU A 40 2.23 -26.81 -9.44
N TRP A 41 1.59 -27.24 -8.35
CA TRP A 41 0.16 -27.53 -8.28
C TRP A 41 -0.69 -26.34 -7.84
N THR A 42 -0.07 -25.19 -7.60
CA THR A 42 -0.74 -24.03 -7.03
C THR A 42 -0.46 -22.80 -7.87
N VAL A 43 -1.47 -21.95 -8.09
CA VAL A 43 -1.33 -20.68 -8.78
C VAL A 43 -1.49 -19.55 -7.77
N ALA A 44 -0.57 -18.60 -7.76
CA ALA A 44 -0.66 -17.44 -6.88
C ALA A 44 -1.73 -16.47 -7.38
N LEU A 45 -2.76 -16.22 -6.57
CA LEU A 45 -3.84 -15.30 -6.90
C LEU A 45 -3.63 -13.95 -6.22
N VAL A 46 -3.96 -12.87 -6.93
CA VAL A 46 -3.96 -11.51 -6.40
C VAL A 46 -5.38 -11.02 -6.26
N HIS A 47 -5.66 -10.38 -5.14
CA HIS A 47 -6.89 -9.61 -4.94
C HIS A 47 -6.64 -8.14 -5.28
N GLY A 48 -7.39 -7.59 -6.22
CA GLY A 48 -7.30 -6.18 -6.58
C GLY A 48 -7.87 -5.89 -7.97
N HIS A 49 -7.07 -5.28 -8.83
CA HIS A 49 -7.50 -4.86 -10.17
C HIS A 49 -6.40 -5.08 -11.20
N PHE A 50 -6.78 -5.37 -12.44
CA PHE A 50 -5.91 -5.43 -13.60
C PHE A 50 -6.65 -4.84 -14.79
N LYS A 51 -6.01 -3.93 -15.51
CA LYS A 51 -6.50 -3.42 -16.79
C LYS A 51 -5.33 -3.02 -17.68
N GLN A 52 -5.40 -3.40 -18.94
CA GLN A 52 -4.48 -2.95 -19.98
C GLN A 52 -5.27 -2.21 -21.06
N VAL A 53 -4.71 -1.13 -21.57
CA VAL A 53 -5.26 -0.36 -22.68
C VAL A 53 -4.13 -0.05 -23.66
N LYS A 54 -4.39 -0.30 -24.95
CA LYS A 54 -3.50 0.11 -26.04
C LYS A 54 -3.90 1.52 -26.49
N LEU A 55 -2.93 2.42 -26.60
CA LEU A 55 -3.11 3.80 -27.02
C LEU A 55 -2.19 4.07 -28.22
N SER A 56 -2.64 4.90 -29.16
CA SER A 56 -1.79 5.44 -30.22
C SER A 56 -1.56 6.92 -29.94
N ILE A 57 -0.31 7.29 -29.66
CA ILE A 57 0.10 8.66 -29.35
C ILE A 57 1.14 9.08 -30.37
N PHE A 58 0.83 10.10 -31.18
CA PHE A 58 1.71 10.59 -32.25
C PHE A 58 2.25 9.48 -33.18
N GLY A 59 1.40 8.52 -33.53
CA GLY A 59 1.75 7.39 -34.41
C GLY A 59 2.54 6.26 -33.73
N ARG A 60 2.80 6.36 -32.42
CA ARG A 60 3.42 5.28 -31.63
C ARG A 60 2.35 4.53 -30.85
N GLU A 61 2.36 3.20 -30.97
CA GLU A 61 1.51 2.34 -30.16
C GLU A 61 2.17 2.08 -28.80
N ILE A 62 1.48 2.46 -27.74
CA ILE A 62 1.89 2.21 -26.36
C ILE A 62 0.85 1.37 -25.64
N ASN A 63 1.29 0.52 -24.73
CA ASN A 63 0.43 -0.19 -23.81
C ASN A 63 0.55 0.45 -22.44
N VAL A 64 -0.60 0.78 -21.84
CA VAL A 64 -0.69 1.25 -20.47
C VAL A 64 -1.41 0.18 -19.66
N VAL A 65 -0.75 -0.34 -18.63
CA VAL A 65 -1.30 -1.31 -17.70
C VAL A 65 -1.43 -0.66 -16.33
N LEU A 66 -2.57 -0.88 -15.69
CA LEU A 66 -2.79 -0.53 -14.31
C LEU A 66 -3.10 -1.80 -13.52
N ILE A 67 -2.26 -2.09 -12.53
CA ILE A 67 -2.42 -3.23 -11.63
C ILE A 67 -2.55 -2.70 -10.21
N SER A 68 -3.57 -3.12 -9.49
CA SER A 68 -3.68 -2.88 -8.04
C SER A 68 -3.67 -4.22 -7.31
N ARG A 69 -2.85 -4.34 -6.27
CA ARG A 69 -2.65 -5.55 -5.46
C ARG A 69 -2.93 -5.23 -4.00
N ARG A 70 -3.90 -5.90 -3.40
CA ARG A 70 -4.27 -5.74 -1.99
C ARG A 70 -3.55 -6.77 -1.14
N SER A 71 -2.95 -6.32 -0.05
CA SER A 71 -2.30 -7.19 0.94
C SER A 71 -3.31 -8.14 1.60
N ARG A 72 -2.89 -9.40 1.81
CA ARG A 72 -3.60 -10.42 2.59
C ARG A 72 -3.53 -10.15 4.10
N HIS A 73 -2.51 -9.41 4.55
CA HIS A 73 -2.31 -9.16 5.97
C HIS A 73 -3.28 -8.12 6.48
N PHE A 74 -3.73 -8.32 7.73
CA PHE A 74 -4.69 -7.45 8.40
C PHE A 74 -5.93 -7.14 7.54
N ALA A 75 -6.30 -8.11 6.70
CA ALA A 75 -7.49 -8.05 5.86
C ALA A 75 -8.76 -8.19 6.71
N GLY A 76 -9.81 -7.50 6.29
CA GLY A 76 -11.13 -7.55 6.90
C GLY A 76 -12.02 -6.44 6.35
N THR A 77 -13.25 -6.37 6.85
CA THR A 77 -14.22 -5.37 6.39
C THR A 77 -13.83 -3.96 6.85
N ARG A 78 -14.23 -2.95 6.06
CA ARG A 78 -13.81 -1.53 6.19
C ARG A 78 -14.00 -0.92 7.59
N TYR A 79 -14.92 -1.45 8.40
CA TYR A 79 -15.20 -0.98 9.75
C TYR A 79 -14.69 -1.91 10.86
N LEU A 80 -14.42 -3.18 10.56
CA LEU A 80 -13.86 -4.12 11.54
C LEU A 80 -12.33 -4.08 11.59
N LYS A 81 -11.67 -3.68 10.48
CA LYS A 81 -10.21 -3.60 10.39
C LYS A 81 -9.80 -2.24 9.82
N ARG A 82 -9.29 -1.38 10.71
CA ARG A 82 -8.65 -0.10 10.40
C ARG A 82 -7.37 0.03 11.24
N GLY A 83 -6.51 0.96 10.87
CA GLY A 83 -5.26 1.17 11.58
C GLY A 83 -4.18 0.15 11.25
N VAL A 84 -3.32 -0.07 12.23
CA VAL A 84 -2.19 -1.02 12.21
C VAL A 84 -2.40 -2.13 13.24
N ASN A 85 -1.81 -3.30 13.00
CA ASN A 85 -1.70 -4.36 14.00
C ASN A 85 -0.31 -4.36 14.69
N ASP A 86 -0.11 -5.24 15.67
CA ASP A 86 1.15 -5.35 16.42
C ASP A 86 2.38 -5.71 15.57
N HIS A 87 2.15 -6.24 14.37
CA HIS A 87 3.17 -6.64 13.42
C HIS A 87 3.49 -5.52 12.40
N GLY A 88 2.94 -4.31 12.56
CA GLY A 88 3.16 -3.20 11.63
C GLY A 88 2.42 -3.32 10.30
N LYS A 89 1.47 -4.25 10.17
CA LYS A 89 0.65 -4.42 8.95
C LYS A 89 -0.61 -3.57 9.05
N VAL A 90 -0.78 -2.66 8.09
CA VAL A 90 -1.92 -1.75 8.05
C VAL A 90 -3.10 -2.35 7.28
N ALA A 91 -4.31 -1.98 7.68
CA ALA A 91 -5.51 -2.43 6.99
C ALA A 91 -5.62 -1.73 5.63
N ASN A 92 -6.21 -2.41 4.65
CA ASN A 92 -6.35 -1.87 3.29
C ASN A 92 -5.02 -1.42 2.65
N ASP A 93 -3.92 -2.12 2.96
CA ASP A 93 -2.63 -1.95 2.28
C ASP A 93 -2.78 -2.40 0.81
N VAL A 94 -2.63 -1.46 -0.12
CA VAL A 94 -2.81 -1.65 -1.56
C VAL A 94 -1.64 -1.00 -2.29
N GLU A 95 -1.02 -1.79 -3.16
CA GLU A 95 -0.03 -1.36 -4.12
C GLU A 95 -0.69 -1.14 -5.47
N THR A 96 -0.52 0.02 -6.08
CA THR A 96 -0.96 0.29 -7.44
C THR A 96 0.27 0.56 -8.29
N GLU A 97 0.39 -0.17 -9.38
CA GLU A 97 1.48 -0.07 -10.33
C GLU A 97 0.92 0.30 -11.70
N GLN A 98 1.47 1.38 -12.25
CA GLN A 98 1.26 1.77 -13.63
C GLN A 98 2.47 1.32 -14.42
N ILE A 99 2.26 0.50 -15.45
CA ILE A 99 3.29 0.07 -16.39
C ILE A 99 2.98 0.70 -17.74
N VAL A 100 3.98 1.30 -18.36
CA VAL A 100 3.91 1.78 -19.74
C VAL A 100 4.99 1.07 -20.53
N PHE A 101 4.61 0.41 -21.60
CA PHE A 101 5.57 -0.24 -22.49
C PHE A 101 5.18 -0.10 -23.95
N GLU A 102 6.22 -0.07 -24.79
CA GLU A 102 6.12 -0.15 -26.25
C GLU A 102 6.86 -1.41 -26.71
N GLU A 103 6.35 -2.02 -27.78
CA GLU A 103 6.96 -3.18 -28.41
C GLU A 103 7.30 -2.79 -29.85
N GLU A 104 8.53 -3.04 -30.28
CA GLU A 104 8.91 -2.83 -31.67
C GLU A 104 8.27 -3.92 -32.53
N ALA A 105 7.50 -3.52 -33.55
CA ALA A 105 6.80 -4.46 -34.43
C ALA A 105 7.79 -5.46 -35.07
N GLY A 106 7.57 -6.76 -34.81
CA GLY A 106 8.41 -7.84 -35.33
C GLY A 106 9.72 -8.08 -34.57
N SER A 107 9.90 -7.48 -33.39
CA SER A 107 11.09 -7.61 -32.53
C SER A 107 10.67 -7.93 -31.10
N CYS A 108 11.53 -8.63 -30.34
CA CYS A 108 11.37 -8.81 -28.90
C CYS A 108 11.96 -7.66 -28.08
N LYS A 109 12.29 -6.54 -28.73
CA LYS A 109 12.85 -5.35 -28.10
C LYS A 109 11.75 -4.31 -27.89
N GLY A 110 11.85 -3.61 -26.77
CA GLY A 110 10.89 -2.61 -26.37
C GLY A 110 11.39 -1.83 -25.18
N ARG A 111 10.74 -0.71 -24.90
CA ARG A 111 10.98 0.07 -23.69
C ARG A 111 9.83 -0.16 -22.73
N MET A 112 10.15 -0.36 -21.46
CA MET A 112 9.16 -0.40 -20.39
C MET A 112 9.53 0.58 -19.29
N SER A 113 8.52 1.09 -18.62
CA SER A 113 8.64 1.87 -17.39
C SER A 113 7.52 1.46 -16.45
N ALA A 114 7.80 1.49 -15.15
CA ALA A 114 6.80 1.22 -14.14
C ALA A 114 6.92 2.21 -12.99
N VAL A 115 5.77 2.64 -12.47
CA VAL A 115 5.67 3.48 -11.29
C VAL A 115 4.74 2.80 -10.30
N VAL A 116 5.20 2.66 -9.06
CA VAL A 116 4.44 2.04 -7.98
C VAL A 116 4.05 3.12 -6.97
N GLN A 117 2.80 3.06 -6.51
CA GLN A 117 2.27 3.90 -5.45
C GLN A 117 1.55 3.04 -4.41
N MET A 118 1.72 3.40 -3.14
CA MET A 118 1.08 2.71 -2.03
C MET A 118 -0.06 3.51 -1.43
N ARG A 119 -1.10 2.81 -1.01
CA ARG A 119 -2.19 3.35 -0.21
C ARG A 119 -2.50 2.37 0.93
N GLY A 120 -2.55 2.88 2.15
CA GLY A 120 -2.89 2.08 3.34
C GLY A 120 -3.76 2.86 4.32
N SER A 121 -4.24 2.17 5.37
CA SER A 121 -4.77 2.86 6.54
C SER A 121 -3.66 3.60 7.28
N ILE A 122 -4.03 4.66 7.99
CA ILE A 122 -3.10 5.40 8.86
C ILE A 122 -2.50 4.42 9.88
N PRO A 123 -1.16 4.32 10.02
CA PRO A 123 -0.49 3.31 10.81
C PRO A 123 -0.52 3.60 12.32
N LEU A 124 -1.73 3.74 12.87
CA LEU A 124 -2.01 3.94 14.29
C LEU A 124 -3.02 2.89 14.75
N PHE A 125 -3.12 2.65 16.06
CA PHE A 125 -4.17 1.80 16.63
C PHE A 125 -5.49 2.56 16.72
N TRP A 126 -6.35 2.44 15.71
CA TRP A 126 -7.63 3.12 15.68
C TRP A 126 -8.72 2.29 15.02
N SER A 127 -9.96 2.54 15.44
CA SER A 127 -11.15 1.88 14.90
C SER A 127 -12.22 2.89 14.54
N GLN A 128 -13.21 2.39 13.80
CA GLN A 128 -14.41 3.13 13.48
C GLN A 128 -15.58 2.16 13.56
N GLU A 129 -16.30 2.17 14.67
CA GLU A 129 -17.36 1.21 14.94
C GLU A 129 -18.61 1.53 14.11
N ALA A 130 -18.97 0.65 13.18
CA ALA A 130 -20.15 0.87 12.35
C ALA A 130 -21.42 0.79 13.20
N SER A 131 -22.20 1.87 13.23
CA SER A 131 -23.56 1.86 13.78
C SER A 131 -24.56 1.91 12.64
N ARG A 132 -25.60 1.05 12.68
CA ARG A 132 -26.71 1.07 11.71
C ARG A 132 -27.45 2.41 11.68
N LEU A 133 -27.33 3.20 12.76
CA LEU A 133 -28.03 4.47 12.96
C LEU A 133 -27.19 5.68 12.57
N SER A 134 -25.86 5.52 12.38
CA SER A 134 -24.96 6.64 12.07
C SER A 134 -24.29 6.44 10.72
N PRO A 135 -24.61 7.26 9.69
CA PRO A 135 -24.02 7.14 8.37
C PRO A 135 -22.51 7.45 8.35
N LYS A 136 -21.99 8.10 9.41
CA LYS A 136 -20.58 8.37 9.61
C LYS A 136 -20.20 8.05 11.05
N PRO A 137 -19.75 6.83 11.33
CA PRO A 137 -19.37 6.42 12.67
C PRO A 137 -18.17 7.21 13.20
N ASP A 138 -18.10 7.35 14.52
CA ASP A 138 -17.02 8.08 15.17
C ASP A 138 -15.71 7.26 15.18
N ILE A 139 -14.60 7.97 15.32
CA ILE A 139 -13.25 7.42 15.23
C ILE A 139 -12.64 7.42 16.63
N PHE A 140 -12.07 6.29 17.03
CA PHE A 140 -11.46 6.12 18.33
C PHE A 140 -10.02 5.63 18.18
N VAL A 141 -9.08 6.29 18.86
CA VAL A 141 -7.73 5.74 19.07
C VAL A 141 -7.85 4.74 20.21
N GLN A 142 -7.68 3.46 19.90
CA GLN A 142 -8.02 2.37 20.83
C GLN A 142 -6.92 2.07 21.83
N ARG A 143 -5.66 2.32 21.46
CA ARG A 143 -4.50 1.93 22.25
C ARG A 143 -3.45 3.03 22.23
N TYR A 144 -2.94 3.33 23.42
CA TYR A 144 -1.79 4.21 23.58
C TYR A 144 -0.50 3.41 23.31
N ASP A 145 0.27 3.85 22.31
CA ASP A 145 1.59 3.34 21.97
C ASP A 145 2.59 4.49 22.12
N PRO A 146 3.26 4.63 23.28
CA PRO A 146 4.10 5.79 23.57
C PRO A 146 5.33 5.88 22.65
N THR A 147 5.80 4.74 22.15
CA THR A 147 7.00 4.63 21.31
C THR A 147 6.68 4.45 19.83
N TYR A 148 5.39 4.41 19.46
CA TYR A 148 4.92 4.17 18.10
C TYR A 148 5.58 2.95 17.45
N GLU A 149 5.73 1.85 18.20
CA GLU A 149 6.47 0.66 17.76
C GLU A 149 5.82 0.02 16.53
N ALA A 150 4.49 -0.09 16.51
CA ALA A 150 3.77 -0.65 15.37
C ALA A 150 3.88 0.25 14.13
N THR A 151 3.85 1.57 14.33
CA THR A 151 4.08 2.56 13.27
C THR A 151 5.50 2.47 12.72
N LYS A 152 6.50 2.29 13.59
CA LYS A 152 7.90 2.09 13.20
C LYS A 152 8.04 0.84 12.34
N LYS A 153 7.53 -0.31 12.80
CA LYS A 153 7.54 -1.58 12.03
C LYS A 153 6.91 -1.42 10.66
N HIS A 154 5.83 -0.65 10.56
CA HIS A 154 5.19 -0.35 9.27
C HIS A 154 6.12 0.40 8.32
N PHE A 155 6.79 1.46 8.79
CA PHE A 155 7.70 2.23 7.93
C PHE A 155 9.01 1.51 7.63
N ASP A 156 9.50 0.68 8.56
CA ASP A 156 10.65 -0.20 8.30
C ASP A 156 10.32 -1.20 7.18
N ASP A 157 9.12 -1.80 7.18
CA ASP A 157 8.62 -2.66 6.10
C ASP A 157 8.48 -1.92 4.77
N LEU A 158 7.98 -0.67 4.78
CA LEU A 158 7.92 0.16 3.57
C LEU A 158 9.31 0.53 3.05
N ALA A 159 10.25 0.87 3.93
CA ALA A 159 11.63 1.20 3.56
C ALA A 159 12.34 -0.02 2.97
N GLN A 160 12.09 -1.22 3.52
CA GLN A 160 12.60 -2.46 2.96
C GLN A 160 12.04 -2.74 1.56
N ARG A 161 10.76 -2.43 1.32
CA ARG A 161 10.08 -2.70 0.04
C ARG A 161 10.40 -1.68 -1.06
N TYR A 162 10.43 -0.39 -0.72
CA TYR A 162 10.47 0.70 -1.70
C TYR A 162 11.70 1.61 -1.56
N GLY A 163 12.50 1.44 -0.51
CA GLY A 163 13.63 2.30 -0.21
C GLY A 163 13.22 3.64 0.41
N HIS A 164 14.21 4.52 0.53
CA HIS A 164 14.05 5.90 0.98
C HIS A 164 14.20 6.89 -0.20
N PRO A 165 13.60 8.08 -0.13
CA PRO A 165 12.75 8.60 0.95
C PRO A 165 11.30 8.08 0.87
N ILE A 166 10.65 7.93 2.03
CA ILE A 166 9.20 7.67 2.11
C ILE A 166 8.47 9.01 2.23
N ILE A 167 7.57 9.27 1.29
CA ILE A 167 6.73 10.47 1.26
C ILE A 167 5.31 10.09 1.65
N ILE A 168 4.83 10.66 2.76
CA ILE A 168 3.48 10.47 3.27
C ILE A 168 2.62 11.63 2.78
N LEU A 169 1.66 11.35 1.90
CA LEU A 169 0.64 12.31 1.49
C LEU A 169 -0.62 12.13 2.33
N ASN A 170 -0.87 13.06 3.26
CA ASN A 170 -2.03 13.03 4.14
C ASN A 170 -3.12 14.02 3.69
N LEU A 171 -4.27 13.48 3.29
CA LEU A 171 -5.41 14.24 2.77
C LEU A 171 -6.54 14.49 3.79
N ILE A 172 -6.32 14.20 5.08
CA ILE A 172 -7.30 14.46 6.13
C ILE A 172 -7.70 15.95 6.13
N LYS A 173 -8.97 16.26 6.39
CA LYS A 173 -9.42 17.66 6.48
C LYS A 173 -8.77 18.41 7.64
N THR A 174 -8.40 19.66 7.43
CA THR A 174 -7.83 20.51 8.49
C THR A 174 -8.90 20.97 9.48
N VAL A 175 -10.11 21.25 8.97
CA VAL A 175 -11.23 21.78 9.74
C VAL A 175 -12.45 20.93 9.46
N GLU A 176 -13.03 20.38 10.50
CA GLU A 176 -14.26 19.59 10.42
C GLU A 176 -15.31 20.16 11.37
N LYS A 177 -16.58 20.14 10.96
CA LYS A 177 -17.71 20.51 11.84
C LYS A 177 -17.81 19.58 13.06
N ARG A 178 -17.40 18.32 12.91
CA ARG A 178 -17.24 17.35 14.00
C ARG A 178 -15.80 16.82 13.95
N PRO A 179 -15.01 16.93 15.03
CA PRO A 179 -13.59 16.60 15.03
C PRO A 179 -13.36 15.09 15.05
N ARG A 180 -13.49 14.42 13.89
CA ARG A 180 -13.39 12.96 13.80
C ARG A 180 -12.01 12.54 13.32
N GLU A 181 -11.60 13.04 12.16
CA GLU A 181 -10.33 12.70 11.53
C GLU A 181 -9.20 13.60 12.02
N MET A 182 -9.52 14.80 12.55
CA MET A 182 -8.52 15.72 13.10
C MET A 182 -7.67 15.10 14.22
N MET A 183 -8.25 14.23 15.05
CA MET A 183 -7.51 13.49 16.08
C MET A 183 -6.45 12.58 15.44
N LEU A 184 -6.83 11.77 14.44
CA LEU A 184 -5.88 10.91 13.72
C LEU A 184 -4.77 11.71 13.04
N ARG A 185 -5.10 12.88 12.48
CA ARG A 185 -4.09 13.77 11.89
C ARG A 185 -3.04 14.16 12.92
N ARG A 186 -3.46 14.62 14.09
CA ARG A 186 -2.55 15.06 15.15
C ARG A 186 -1.68 13.91 15.64
N GLU A 187 -2.29 12.78 15.96
CA GLU A 187 -1.55 11.61 16.44
C GLU A 187 -0.59 11.07 15.38
N TYR A 188 -0.97 11.10 14.09
CA TYR A 188 -0.08 10.63 13.03
C TYR A 188 1.10 11.58 12.81
N PHE A 189 0.86 12.90 12.91
CA PHE A 189 1.93 13.90 12.88
C PHE A 189 2.90 13.71 14.06
N ASN A 190 2.38 13.48 15.27
CA ASN A 190 3.20 13.20 16.45
C ASN A 190 4.02 11.91 16.28
N ALA A 191 3.42 10.84 15.75
CA ALA A 191 4.10 9.59 15.48
C ALA A 191 5.27 9.78 14.51
N VAL A 192 5.04 10.46 13.38
CA VAL A 192 6.09 10.72 12.38
C VAL A 192 7.17 11.64 12.95
N GLY A 193 6.78 12.66 13.71
CA GLY A 193 7.71 13.54 14.42
C GLY A 193 8.61 12.78 15.39
N TYR A 194 8.04 11.89 16.19
CA TYR A 194 8.76 11.02 17.12
C TYR A 194 9.76 10.10 16.40
N LEU A 195 9.32 9.41 15.34
CA LEU A 195 10.19 8.50 14.59
C LEU A 195 11.35 9.24 13.90
N ASN A 196 11.12 10.46 13.43
CA ASN A 196 12.15 11.26 12.76
C ASN A 196 13.24 11.82 13.69
N GLN A 197 13.05 11.79 15.02
CA GLN A 197 14.05 12.32 15.98
C GLN A 197 15.39 11.56 15.91
N ASN A 198 15.34 10.25 15.68
CA ASN A 198 16.49 9.36 15.73
C ASN A 198 16.93 8.86 14.34
N LEU A 199 16.41 9.45 13.25
CA LEU A 199 16.72 9.04 11.88
C LEU A 199 17.63 10.07 11.18
N PRO A 200 18.62 9.62 10.40
CA PRO A 200 19.41 10.51 9.54
C PRO A 200 18.52 11.15 8.48
N GLU A 201 18.91 12.33 7.99
CA GLU A 201 18.08 13.16 7.10
C GLU A 201 17.58 12.40 5.86
N GLU A 202 18.41 11.54 5.28
CA GLU A 202 18.10 10.71 4.11
C GLU A 202 16.98 9.70 4.37
N ARG A 203 16.83 9.24 5.61
CA ARG A 203 15.83 8.23 6.03
C ARG A 203 14.60 8.84 6.67
N LYS A 204 14.60 10.16 6.95
CA LYS A 204 13.46 10.82 7.56
C LYS A 204 12.22 10.69 6.68
N LEU A 205 11.10 10.41 7.33
CA LEU A 205 9.79 10.34 6.72
C LEU A 205 9.35 11.76 6.35
N ARG A 206 9.01 11.98 5.08
CA ARG A 206 8.53 13.29 4.60
C ARG A 206 7.01 13.35 4.72
N PHE A 207 6.52 14.09 5.70
CA PHE A 207 5.09 14.24 5.93
C PHE A 207 4.52 15.47 5.23
N ILE A 208 3.71 15.25 4.19
CA ILE A 208 3.05 16.31 3.44
C ILE A 208 1.55 16.27 3.75
N HIS A 209 1.06 17.31 4.41
CA HIS A 209 -0.37 17.47 4.63
C HIS A 209 -0.99 18.33 3.53
N TRP A 210 -2.02 17.82 2.88
CA TRP A 210 -2.70 18.50 1.78
C TRP A 210 -4.21 18.45 1.95
N ASP A 211 -4.83 19.55 2.38
CA ASP A 211 -6.28 19.63 2.54
C ASP A 211 -6.98 19.79 1.18
N PHE A 212 -7.29 18.66 0.54
CA PHE A 212 -7.87 18.62 -0.80
C PHE A 212 -9.15 19.46 -0.92
N HIS A 213 -9.96 19.58 0.15
CA HIS A 213 -11.22 20.34 0.09
C HIS A 213 -11.00 21.85 -0.07
N LYS A 214 -9.89 22.38 0.45
CA LYS A 214 -9.51 23.79 0.26
C LYS A 214 -8.95 24.03 -1.14
N PHE A 215 -8.19 23.08 -1.67
CA PHE A 215 -7.51 23.21 -2.97
C PHE A 215 -8.44 22.93 -4.15
N ALA A 216 -9.37 21.97 -4.04
CA ALA A 216 -10.30 21.63 -5.11
C ALA A 216 -11.29 22.76 -5.47
N LYS A 217 -11.43 23.79 -4.61
CA LYS A 217 -12.22 24.99 -4.93
C LYS A 217 -11.48 26.02 -5.80
N ARG A 218 -10.19 25.81 -6.07
CA ARG A 218 -9.37 26.69 -6.92
C ARG A 218 -9.27 26.20 -8.37
N PHE A 219 -9.88 25.06 -8.69
CA PHE A 219 -9.97 24.51 -10.04
C PHE A 219 -11.45 24.38 -10.43
#